data_AF-A0A7C3Q4S2-F1
#
_entry.id   AF-A0A7C3Q4S2-F1
#
_cell.length_a   1.000
_cell.length_b   1.000
_cell.length_c   1.000
_cell.angle_alpha   90.00
_cell.angle_beta   90.00
_cell.angle_gamma   90.00
#
_symmetry.space_group_name_H-M   'P 1'
#
loop_
_entity.id
_entity.type
_entity.pdbx_description
1 polymer ?
#
loop_
_entity_poly.entity_id
_entity_poly.type
_entity_poly.pdbx_seq_one_letter_code
_entity_poly.pdbx_strand_id
1 'polypeptide(L)'
;MEQKRLKGRGIEEIAHLFFSSKSANSRVQDPNAVSFEKQPSAKVFLLCSLVEDLPVSLFTANLALELSYRQKKVLVADTSCGMANIFFALGMERPLIPLERLITGESREVVVTGPFGVRIFTFSLDSSGMALLRLIHPGSLFRSLIREERRSDVLLVNMDQPQLNPFHSAPQIFADALEILCLIPSDCQGLKSCYRFMKAILCHHPRSRFGVLLCDKETAYNGEERFGRLAEAVTKFLGRKLKGYGHLVQDRHLHFSLLRGKPLCRMAVKDENAQVLAEMAKSLLEQSTKEAPLHDLLRSSNRQLFVEVLSTPPALEVPVLPSASLSREEETYFDRISVS
;
A
#
# COMPACT_ATOMS: atom_id res chain seq x y z
N MET A 1 26.67 -59.64 5.14
CA MET A 1 27.33 -58.33 5.39
C MET A 1 26.28 -57.24 5.21
N GLU A 2 26.03 -56.50 6.27
CA GLU A 2 24.89 -55.59 6.45
C GLU A 2 24.98 -54.30 5.61
N GLN A 3 23.82 -53.87 5.10
CA GLN A 3 23.54 -52.48 4.73
C GLN A 3 23.36 -51.63 6.00
N LYS A 4 24.05 -50.49 6.11
CA LYS A 4 23.72 -49.46 7.12
C LYS A 4 23.29 -48.16 6.45
N ARG A 5 22.00 -47.88 6.61
CA ARG A 5 21.32 -46.59 6.41
C ARG A 5 22.00 -45.52 7.28
N LEU A 6 22.45 -44.41 6.68
CA LEU A 6 22.77 -43.18 7.41
C LEU A 6 21.46 -42.39 7.63
N LYS A 7 20.93 -42.49 8.86
CA LYS A 7 19.84 -41.67 9.39
C LYS A 7 20.32 -40.24 9.62
N GLY A 8 19.44 -39.28 9.34
CA GLY A 8 19.67 -37.86 9.56
C GLY A 8 19.94 -37.48 11.02
N ARG A 9 20.78 -36.44 11.15
CA ARG A 9 21.02 -35.57 12.30
C ARG A 9 21.39 -34.20 11.70
N GLY A 10 20.84 -33.05 12.06
CA GLY A 10 19.77 -32.73 12.98
C GLY A 10 19.27 -31.32 12.68
N ILE A 11 17.96 -31.16 12.54
CA ILE A 11 17.28 -29.84 12.64
C ILE A 11 17.13 -29.47 14.13
N GLU A 12 17.33 -30.44 15.03
CA GLU A 12 17.25 -30.29 16.49
C GLU A 12 18.42 -29.49 17.09
N GLU A 13 19.59 -29.42 16.43
CA GLU A 13 20.73 -28.62 16.94
C GLU A 13 20.58 -27.11 16.69
N ILE A 14 19.83 -26.69 15.66
CA ILE A 14 19.59 -25.26 15.38
C ILE A 14 18.54 -24.68 16.34
N ALA A 15 17.66 -25.51 16.91
CA ALA A 15 16.66 -25.07 17.87
C ALA A 15 17.29 -24.53 19.17
N HIS A 16 18.44 -25.07 19.60
CA HIS A 16 19.11 -24.59 20.81
C HIS A 16 19.68 -23.16 20.69
N LEU A 17 19.93 -22.65 19.46
CA LEU A 17 20.32 -21.26 19.23
C LEU A 17 19.15 -20.27 19.42
N PHE A 18 17.90 -20.75 19.39
CA PHE A 18 16.68 -19.92 19.54
C PHE A 18 15.95 -20.13 20.88
N PHE A 19 16.24 -21.21 21.63
CA PHE A 19 15.52 -21.59 22.86
C PHE A 19 16.30 -21.41 24.17
N SER A 20 17.11 -20.36 24.32
CA SER A 20 17.55 -19.93 25.66
C SER A 20 16.96 -18.56 26.02
N SER A 21 15.74 -18.57 26.54
CA SER A 21 15.33 -17.59 27.54
C SER A 21 14.40 -18.24 28.55
N LYS A 22 14.98 -18.83 29.59
CA LYS A 22 14.31 -18.93 30.87
C LYS A 22 15.01 -18.01 31.86
N SER A 23 14.28 -16.95 32.18
CA SER A 23 14.35 -16.09 33.37
C SER A 23 15.42 -16.46 34.41
N ALA A 24 16.45 -15.61 34.53
CA ALA A 24 17.12 -15.32 35.79
C ALA A 24 17.79 -13.94 35.68
N ASN A 25 17.49 -13.08 36.65
CA ASN A 25 18.07 -11.74 36.83
C ASN A 25 19.59 -11.72 36.64
N SER A 26 20.07 -11.09 35.56
CA SER A 26 21.34 -10.36 35.57
C SER A 26 21.37 -9.40 34.37
N ARG A 27 21.64 -8.13 34.65
CA ARG A 27 21.85 -7.09 33.62
C ARG A 27 23.17 -7.39 32.91
N VAL A 28 23.10 -7.96 31.72
CA VAL A 28 24.15 -7.83 30.72
C VAL A 28 23.54 -7.06 29.55
N GLN A 29 23.91 -5.77 29.44
CA GLN A 29 23.54 -4.94 28.30
C GLN A 29 24.30 -5.45 27.08
N ASP A 30 23.57 -5.95 26.09
CA ASP A 30 24.12 -6.33 24.80
C ASP A 30 24.53 -5.03 24.05
N PRO A 31 25.81 -4.82 23.73
CA PRO A 31 26.31 -3.57 23.14
C PRO A 31 25.81 -3.32 21.70
N ASN A 32 25.12 -4.29 21.08
CA ASN A 32 24.45 -4.14 19.78
C ASN A 32 22.92 -4.12 19.86
N ALA A 33 22.33 -4.15 21.06
CA ALA A 33 20.89 -3.97 21.21
C ALA A 33 20.53 -2.50 20.91
N VAL A 34 20.03 -2.27 19.70
CA VAL A 34 19.41 -0.99 19.32
C VAL A 34 18.30 -0.70 20.34
N SER A 35 18.52 0.27 21.21
CA SER A 35 17.49 0.80 22.09
C SER A 35 16.39 1.40 21.22
N PHE A 36 15.27 0.69 21.08
CA PHE A 36 14.12 1.13 20.29
C PHE A 36 13.32 2.15 21.10
N GLU A 37 13.71 3.42 21.02
CA GLU A 37 12.89 4.51 21.53
C GLU A 37 11.50 4.50 20.86
N LYS A 38 10.46 4.78 21.65
CA LYS A 38 9.06 4.94 21.22
C LYS A 38 8.95 6.20 20.34
N GLN A 39 9.32 6.10 19.07
CA GLN A 39 9.08 7.16 18.10
C GLN A 39 7.63 7.13 17.61
N PRO A 40 7.02 8.28 17.29
CA PRO A 40 5.66 8.32 16.77
C PRO A 40 5.57 7.52 15.47
N SER A 41 4.57 6.65 15.40
CA SER A 41 4.27 5.79 14.27
C SER A 41 3.81 6.61 13.07
N ALA A 42 4.45 6.42 11.90
CA ALA A 42 3.93 6.97 10.66
C ALA A 42 2.50 6.48 10.42
N LYS A 43 1.63 7.35 9.89
CA LYS A 43 0.33 6.93 9.38
C LYS A 43 0.55 6.30 8.02
N VAL A 44 0.04 5.10 7.80
CA VAL A 44 0.30 4.36 6.56
C VAL A 44 -1.00 4.12 5.80
N PHE A 45 -1.02 4.52 4.53
CA PHE A 45 -2.18 4.44 3.64
C PHE A 45 -1.81 3.72 2.36
N LEU A 46 -2.62 2.75 1.93
CA LEU A 46 -2.51 2.13 0.62
C LEU A 46 -3.46 2.83 -0.34
N LEU A 47 -2.98 3.28 -1.48
CA LEU A 47 -3.79 3.84 -2.55
C LEU A 47 -3.77 2.88 -3.72
N CYS A 48 -4.95 2.43 -4.13
CA CYS A 48 -5.08 1.51 -5.25
C CYS A 48 -6.21 1.88 -6.21
N SER A 49 -5.99 1.59 -7.49
CA SER A 49 -7.05 1.50 -8.49
C SER A 49 -7.40 0.04 -8.75
N LEU A 50 -8.68 -0.25 -8.90
CA LEU A 50 -9.18 -1.59 -9.23
C LEU A 50 -9.62 -1.71 -10.70
N VAL A 51 -9.56 -0.61 -11.44
CA VAL A 51 -9.94 -0.52 -12.86
C VAL A 51 -8.77 0.05 -13.65
N GLU A 52 -8.60 -0.41 -14.88
CA GLU A 52 -7.61 0.15 -15.80
C GLU A 52 -7.92 1.63 -16.10
N ASP A 53 -6.91 2.41 -16.44
CA ASP A 53 -7.01 3.83 -16.84
C ASP A 53 -7.40 4.86 -15.77
N LEU A 54 -7.54 4.50 -14.49
CA LEU A 54 -7.68 5.50 -13.44
C LEU A 54 -6.32 6.09 -13.02
N PRO A 55 -6.21 7.42 -12.84
CA PRO A 55 -4.93 8.07 -12.58
C PRO A 55 -4.50 8.01 -11.09
N VAL A 56 -4.44 6.80 -10.50
CA VAL A 56 -4.11 6.63 -9.06
C VAL A 56 -2.77 7.27 -8.69
N SER A 57 -1.77 7.20 -9.56
CA SER A 57 -0.46 7.81 -9.30
C SER A 57 -0.49 9.34 -9.33
N LEU A 58 -1.31 9.96 -10.19
CA LEU A 58 -1.51 11.42 -10.17
C LEU A 58 -2.21 11.86 -8.89
N PHE A 59 -3.18 11.06 -8.45
CA PHE A 59 -3.89 11.28 -7.20
C PHE A 59 -2.94 11.16 -6.00
N THR A 60 -2.19 10.06 -5.91
CA THR A 60 -1.20 9.83 -4.86
C THR A 60 -0.15 10.95 -4.81
N ALA A 61 0.34 11.41 -5.97
CA ALA A 61 1.29 12.50 -6.06
C ALA A 61 0.69 13.83 -5.54
N ASN A 62 -0.52 14.19 -5.96
CA ASN A 62 -1.19 15.40 -5.48
C ASN A 62 -1.46 15.36 -3.97
N LEU A 63 -1.92 14.22 -3.46
CA LEU A 63 -2.14 14.01 -2.04
C LEU A 63 -0.82 14.13 -1.26
N ALA A 64 0.27 13.55 -1.76
CA ALA A 64 1.59 13.66 -1.15
C ALA A 64 2.06 15.12 -1.06
N LEU A 65 1.88 15.89 -2.14
CA LEU A 65 2.21 17.30 -2.19
C LEU A 65 1.37 18.13 -1.21
N GLU A 66 0.06 17.90 -1.11
CA GLU A 66 -0.80 18.63 -0.16
C GLU A 66 -0.48 18.27 1.31
N LEU A 67 -0.21 17.00 1.61
CA LEU A 67 0.23 16.58 2.95
C LEU A 67 1.59 17.19 3.31
N SER A 68 2.52 17.21 2.37
CA SER A 68 3.84 17.83 2.52
C SER A 68 3.73 19.35 2.72
N TYR A 69 2.86 20.02 1.96
CA TYR A 69 2.55 21.43 2.15
C TYR A 69 2.01 21.73 3.55
N ARG A 70 1.24 20.80 4.14
CA ARG A 70 0.79 20.84 5.54
C ARG A 70 1.89 20.46 6.55
N GLN A 71 3.15 20.60 6.16
CA GLN A 71 4.35 20.39 6.97
C GLN A 71 4.50 18.95 7.49
N LYS A 72 3.99 17.97 6.75
CA LYS A 72 4.19 16.55 7.06
C LYS A 72 5.38 15.98 6.30
N LYS A 73 6.16 15.15 6.97
CA LYS A 73 7.20 14.34 6.33
C LYS A 73 6.53 13.18 5.61
N VAL A 74 6.36 13.31 4.30
CA VAL A 74 5.67 12.32 3.47
C VAL A 74 6.67 11.42 2.78
N LEU A 75 6.48 10.10 2.92
CA LEU A 75 7.13 9.07 2.13
C LEU A 75 6.11 8.44 1.18
N VAL A 76 6.46 8.30 -0.09
CA VAL A 76 5.66 7.58 -1.09
C VAL A 76 6.44 6.34 -1.51
N ALA A 77 5.91 5.15 -1.26
CA ALA A 77 6.44 3.91 -1.80
C ALA A 77 5.70 3.59 -3.09
N ASP A 78 6.38 3.72 -4.23
CA ASP A 78 5.79 3.39 -5.52
C ASP A 78 6.00 1.90 -5.82
N THR A 79 4.90 1.15 -5.82
CA THR A 79 4.90 -0.28 -6.13
C THR A 79 4.45 -0.56 -7.57
N SER A 80 4.11 0.48 -8.33
CA SER A 80 3.73 0.33 -9.74
C SER A 80 4.95 -0.09 -10.58
N CYS A 81 4.76 -1.13 -11.39
CA CYS A 81 5.81 -1.69 -12.22
C CYS A 81 5.74 -1.17 -13.69
N GLY A 82 4.86 -0.21 -13.97
CA GLY A 82 4.55 0.30 -15.31
C GLY A 82 4.85 1.80 -15.51
N MET A 83 4.27 2.37 -16.58
CA MET A 83 4.45 3.79 -16.93
C MET A 83 3.70 4.77 -16.01
N ALA A 84 2.65 4.31 -15.32
CA ALA A 84 1.89 5.09 -14.35
C ALA A 84 2.65 5.24 -13.01
N ASN A 85 3.91 5.69 -13.05
CA ASN A 85 4.74 5.82 -11.86
C ASN A 85 4.69 7.23 -11.26
N ILE A 86 5.01 7.35 -9.97
CA ILE A 86 5.00 8.61 -9.21
C ILE A 86 6.03 9.61 -9.75
N PHE A 87 7.13 9.13 -10.33
CA PHE A 87 8.14 9.99 -10.95
C PHE A 87 7.57 10.75 -12.15
N PHE A 88 6.92 10.03 -13.07
CA PHE A 88 6.24 10.58 -14.23
C PHE A 88 5.15 11.55 -13.80
N ALA A 89 4.34 11.15 -12.80
CA ALA A 89 3.32 12.02 -12.23
C ALA A 89 3.93 13.36 -11.78
N LEU A 90 5.07 13.34 -11.07
CA LEU A 90 5.75 14.54 -10.57
C LEU A 90 6.63 15.27 -11.60
N GLY A 91 6.64 14.84 -12.86
CA GLY A 91 7.53 15.41 -13.89
C GLY A 91 9.01 15.16 -13.61
N MET A 92 9.34 14.07 -12.93
CA MET A 92 10.69 13.69 -12.54
C MET A 92 11.17 12.48 -13.36
N GLU A 93 12.48 12.42 -13.59
CA GLU A 93 13.12 11.23 -14.12
C GLU A 93 13.27 10.19 -12.99
N ARG A 94 12.90 8.94 -13.27
CA ARG A 94 13.15 7.82 -12.35
C ARG A 94 14.65 7.49 -12.39
N PRO A 95 15.36 7.46 -11.24
CA PRO A 95 16.77 7.09 -11.25
C PRO A 95 16.91 5.64 -11.67
N LEU A 96 17.99 5.31 -12.39
CA LEU A 96 18.38 3.92 -12.66
C LEU A 96 19.28 3.43 -11.52
N ILE A 97 18.72 2.60 -10.63
CA ILE A 97 19.43 1.97 -9.50
C ILE A 97 19.73 0.52 -9.87
N PRO A 98 21.01 0.12 -9.98
CA PRO A 98 21.37 -1.27 -10.21
C PRO A 98 20.85 -2.19 -9.09
N LEU A 99 20.32 -3.34 -9.49
CA LEU A 99 19.73 -4.34 -8.62
C LEU A 99 20.71 -4.88 -7.57
N GLU A 100 21.97 -5.00 -7.94
CA GLU A 100 23.04 -5.51 -7.08
C GLU A 100 23.18 -4.63 -5.83
N ARG A 101 23.03 -3.29 -5.97
CA ARG A 101 23.08 -2.34 -4.84
C ARG A 101 21.86 -2.42 -3.93
N LEU A 102 20.72 -2.91 -4.44
CA LEU A 102 19.52 -3.18 -3.64
C LEU A 102 19.67 -4.49 -2.86
N ILE A 103 20.28 -5.51 -3.48
CA ILE A 103 20.51 -6.83 -2.88
C ILE A 103 21.55 -6.77 -1.74
N THR A 104 22.66 -6.05 -1.93
CA THR A 104 23.70 -5.92 -0.89
C THR A 104 23.26 -5.06 0.30
N GLY A 105 22.15 -4.32 0.17
CA GLY A 105 21.67 -3.40 1.20
C GLY A 105 22.56 -2.16 1.39
N GLU A 106 23.52 -1.95 0.50
CA GLU A 106 24.47 -0.83 0.53
C GLU A 106 23.90 0.46 -0.08
N SER A 107 22.78 0.36 -0.81
CA SER A 107 22.12 1.53 -1.38
C SER A 107 21.50 2.41 -0.28
N ARG A 108 22.11 3.58 -0.04
CA ARG A 108 21.45 4.73 0.60
C ARG A 108 20.53 5.49 -0.38
N GLU A 109 20.56 5.13 -1.66
CA GLU A 109 19.97 5.86 -2.79
C GLU A 109 18.58 5.31 -3.20
N VAL A 110 17.90 4.56 -2.34
CA VAL A 110 16.55 4.01 -2.59
C VAL A 110 15.46 5.08 -2.43
N VAL A 111 15.80 6.23 -1.88
CA VAL A 111 14.86 7.35 -1.68
C VAL A 111 15.31 8.57 -2.46
N VAL A 112 14.44 9.05 -3.34
CA VAL A 112 14.61 10.30 -4.07
C VAL A 112 13.75 11.38 -3.42
N THR A 113 14.26 12.61 -3.36
CA THR A 113 13.46 13.75 -2.89
C THR A 113 12.83 14.46 -4.08
N GLY A 114 11.50 14.52 -4.09
CA GLY A 114 10.71 15.27 -5.06
C GLY A 114 10.30 16.67 -4.57
N PRO A 115 9.39 17.34 -5.29
CA PRO A 115 8.91 18.66 -4.94
C PRO A 115 8.36 18.74 -3.53
N PHE A 116 8.52 19.90 -2.89
CA PHE A 116 8.08 20.17 -1.52
C PHE A 116 8.71 19.26 -0.44
N GLY A 117 9.71 18.45 -0.79
CA GLY A 117 10.35 17.53 0.15
C GLY A 117 9.61 16.20 0.29
N VAL A 118 8.66 15.90 -0.61
CA VAL A 118 8.07 14.56 -0.72
C VAL A 118 9.19 13.57 -1.01
N ARG A 119 9.29 12.52 -0.18
CA ARG A 119 10.30 11.48 -0.33
C ARG A 119 9.69 10.31 -1.08
N ILE A 120 10.36 9.80 -2.11
CA ILE A 120 9.88 8.73 -2.96
C ILE A 120 10.79 7.53 -2.76
N PHE A 121 10.28 6.48 -2.11
CA PHE A 121 10.93 5.19 -2.01
C PHE A 121 10.69 4.43 -3.31
N THR A 122 11.77 4.13 -4.03
CA THR A 122 11.72 3.40 -5.28
C THR A 122 12.85 2.38 -5.38
N PHE A 123 12.52 1.24 -5.96
CA PHE A 123 13.48 0.30 -6.49
C PHE A 123 13.43 0.51 -8.00
N SER A 124 14.48 1.07 -8.60
CA SER A 124 14.54 1.14 -10.04
C SER A 124 14.76 -0.25 -10.59
N LEU A 125 13.92 -0.64 -11.55
CA LEU A 125 14.09 -1.87 -12.28
C LEU A 125 13.90 -1.50 -13.74
N ASP A 126 14.91 -1.79 -14.55
CA ASP A 126 14.72 -1.92 -15.98
C ASP A 126 13.79 -3.11 -16.27
N SER A 127 13.34 -3.24 -17.52
CA SER A 127 12.52 -4.39 -17.95
C SER A 127 13.22 -5.73 -17.67
N SER A 128 14.55 -5.77 -17.72
CA SER A 128 15.41 -6.87 -17.29
C SER A 128 15.36 -7.12 -15.78
N GLY A 129 15.34 -6.05 -14.99
CA GLY A 129 15.39 -6.08 -13.55
C GLY A 129 14.10 -6.55 -12.89
N MET A 130 12.96 -6.40 -13.57
CA MET A 130 11.69 -7.02 -13.16
C MET A 130 11.80 -8.56 -13.09
N ALA A 131 12.57 -9.19 -13.98
CA ALA A 131 12.83 -10.63 -13.91
C ALA A 131 13.75 -11.00 -12.73
N LEU A 132 14.61 -10.07 -12.32
CA LEU A 132 15.58 -10.22 -11.22
C LEU A 132 15.02 -9.85 -9.84
N LEU A 133 13.89 -9.13 -9.74
CA LEU A 133 13.13 -9.02 -8.49
C LEU A 133 12.81 -10.39 -7.89
N ARG A 134 12.70 -11.42 -8.75
CA ARG A 134 12.52 -12.81 -8.34
C ARG A 134 13.69 -13.38 -7.54
N LEU A 135 14.86 -12.76 -7.66
CA LEU A 135 16.09 -13.13 -6.98
C LEU A 135 16.41 -12.22 -5.79
N ILE A 136 15.72 -11.08 -5.64
CA ILE A 136 15.89 -10.22 -4.46
C ILE A 136 15.11 -10.82 -3.30
N HIS A 137 15.80 -11.14 -2.22
CA HIS A 137 15.14 -11.48 -0.96
C HIS A 137 14.33 -10.25 -0.49
N PRO A 138 12.99 -10.32 -0.39
CA PRO A 138 12.14 -9.17 -0.07
C PRO A 138 12.53 -8.47 1.25
N GLY A 139 13.24 -9.18 2.13
CA GLY A 139 13.58 -8.73 3.47
C GLY A 139 14.51 -7.53 3.51
N SER A 140 15.43 -7.37 2.56
CA SER A 140 16.32 -6.19 2.53
C SER A 140 15.55 -4.93 2.15
N LEU A 141 14.69 -5.01 1.13
CA LEU A 141 13.84 -3.90 0.67
C LEU A 141 12.85 -3.47 1.76
N PHE A 142 12.18 -4.43 2.40
CA PHE A 142 11.27 -4.14 3.52
C PHE A 142 11.99 -3.47 4.70
N ARG A 143 13.20 -3.92 5.06
CA ARG A 143 13.99 -3.28 6.12
C ARG A 143 14.35 -1.82 5.78
N SER A 144 14.68 -1.55 4.53
CA SER A 144 14.94 -0.18 4.05
C SER A 144 13.67 0.67 4.09
N LEU A 145 12.54 0.16 3.61
CA LEU A 145 11.26 0.85 3.67
C LEU A 145 10.88 1.20 5.11
N ILE A 146 11.02 0.26 6.04
CA ILE A 146 10.72 0.46 7.47
C ILE A 146 11.63 1.52 8.11
N ARG A 147 12.91 1.55 7.72
CA ARG A 147 13.84 2.58 8.21
C ARG A 147 13.38 3.98 7.81
N GLU A 148 12.89 4.12 6.58
CA GLU A 148 12.45 5.41 6.06
C GLU A 148 11.02 5.76 6.50
N GLU A 149 10.16 4.78 6.72
CA GLU A 149 8.85 4.92 7.36
C GLU A 149 8.99 5.60 8.72
N ARG A 150 9.91 5.14 9.58
CA ARG A 150 10.17 5.74 10.90
C ARG A 150 10.60 7.21 10.89
N ARG A 151 11.06 7.71 9.75
CA ARG A 151 11.49 9.12 9.58
C ARG A 151 10.38 9.99 9.00
N SER A 152 9.18 9.44 8.83
CA SER A 152 8.08 10.04 8.10
C SER A 152 6.85 10.11 8.99
N ASP A 153 6.04 11.15 8.83
CA ASP A 153 4.76 11.27 9.52
C ASP A 153 3.67 10.47 8.78
N VAL A 154 3.81 10.36 7.45
CA VAL A 154 2.88 9.66 6.57
C VAL A 154 3.66 8.82 5.55
N LEU A 155 3.25 7.56 5.36
CA LEU A 155 3.66 6.70 4.26
C LEU A 155 2.45 6.44 3.35
N LEU A 156 2.56 6.83 2.09
CA LEU A 156 1.61 6.49 1.04
C LEU A 156 2.18 5.35 0.20
N VAL A 157 1.49 4.23 0.11
CA VAL A 157 1.85 3.13 -0.77
C VAL A 157 1.02 3.27 -2.04
N ASN A 158 1.67 3.58 -3.17
CA ASN A 158 1.02 3.68 -4.47
C ASN A 158 0.99 2.31 -5.13
N MET A 159 -0.20 1.79 -5.41
CA MET A 159 -0.37 0.49 -6.03
C MET A 159 -1.37 0.57 -7.17
N ASP A 160 -0.84 0.70 -8.38
CA ASP A 160 -1.65 0.56 -9.58
C ASP A 160 -1.92 -0.92 -9.87
N GLN A 161 -3.14 -1.24 -10.30
CA GLN A 161 -3.61 -2.58 -10.66
C GLN A 161 -3.08 -3.68 -9.72
N PRO A 162 -3.52 -3.73 -8.45
CA PRO A 162 -2.96 -4.63 -7.45
C PRO A 162 -3.03 -6.12 -7.85
N GLN A 163 -3.93 -6.49 -8.78
CA GLN A 163 -4.08 -7.83 -9.33
C GLN A 163 -2.97 -8.24 -10.32
N LEU A 164 -2.22 -7.28 -10.88
CA LEU A 164 -1.10 -7.52 -11.80
C LEU A 164 0.26 -7.25 -11.14
N ASN A 165 0.27 -6.89 -9.85
CA ASN A 165 1.48 -6.47 -9.17
C ASN A 165 2.28 -7.69 -8.67
N PRO A 166 3.56 -7.87 -9.07
CA PRO A 166 4.40 -8.98 -8.59
C PRO A 166 4.71 -8.90 -7.08
N PHE A 167 4.45 -7.75 -6.44
CA PHE A 167 4.41 -7.60 -4.98
C PHE A 167 3.04 -8.00 -4.40
N HIS A 168 2.34 -8.94 -5.01
CA HIS A 168 1.00 -9.41 -4.59
C HIS A 168 0.92 -9.91 -3.14
N SER A 169 2.04 -10.35 -2.57
CA SER A 169 2.17 -10.68 -1.14
C SER A 169 2.32 -9.45 -0.23
N ALA A 170 2.60 -8.26 -0.78
CA ALA A 170 2.74 -7.01 -0.04
C ALA A 170 1.41 -6.45 0.48
N PRO A 171 0.28 -6.46 -0.28
CA PRO A 171 -1.05 -6.19 0.28
C PRO A 171 -1.34 -6.97 1.56
N GLN A 172 -0.93 -8.24 1.67
CA GLN A 172 -1.12 -9.04 2.89
C GLN A 172 -0.25 -8.56 4.06
N ILE A 173 0.97 -8.10 3.77
CA ILE A 173 1.86 -7.50 4.78
C ILE A 173 1.28 -6.18 5.30
N PHE A 174 0.56 -5.46 4.45
CA PHE A 174 0.06 -4.12 4.71
C PHE A 174 -1.39 -4.12 5.28
N ALA A 175 -2.26 -5.04 4.87
CA ALA A 175 -3.69 -5.02 5.15
C ALA A 175 -4.08 -4.97 6.64
N ASP A 176 -3.24 -5.47 7.55
CA ASP A 176 -3.51 -5.46 8.99
C ASP A 176 -3.13 -4.15 9.71
N ALA A 177 -2.36 -3.26 9.07
CA ALA A 177 -1.97 -1.96 9.64
C ALA A 177 -2.36 -0.75 8.78
N LEU A 178 -2.91 -0.98 7.58
CA LEU A 178 -3.18 0.06 6.60
C LEU A 178 -4.67 0.37 6.50
N GLU A 179 -4.97 1.65 6.35
CA GLU A 179 -6.22 2.06 5.71
C GLU A 179 -6.03 2.03 4.19
N ILE A 180 -6.91 1.28 3.51
CA ILE A 180 -6.88 1.07 2.06
C ILE A 180 -7.84 2.06 1.40
N LEU A 181 -7.32 2.87 0.50
CA LEU A 181 -8.01 3.92 -0.24
C LEU A 181 -8.20 3.45 -1.68
N CYS A 182 -9.42 3.07 -2.02
CA CYS A 182 -9.78 2.60 -3.36
C CYS A 182 -10.24 3.77 -4.22
N LEU A 183 -9.54 4.00 -5.34
CA LEU A 183 -9.97 4.87 -6.43
C LEU A 183 -10.76 4.04 -7.44
N ILE A 184 -12.03 4.38 -7.67
CA ILE A 184 -12.94 3.60 -8.53
C ILE A 184 -13.84 4.52 -9.37
N PRO A 185 -14.31 4.09 -10.55
CA PRO A 185 -15.38 4.83 -11.23
C PRO A 185 -16.71 4.65 -10.50
N SER A 186 -17.64 5.59 -10.69
CA SER A 186 -18.97 5.52 -10.06
C SER A 186 -19.94 4.57 -10.77
N ASP A 187 -19.54 4.00 -11.92
CA ASP A 187 -20.32 3.01 -12.64
C ASP A 187 -20.47 1.69 -11.86
N CYS A 188 -21.46 0.87 -12.24
CA CYS A 188 -21.74 -0.36 -11.51
C CYS A 188 -20.58 -1.36 -11.54
N GLN A 189 -19.75 -1.38 -12.59
CA GLN A 189 -18.61 -2.30 -12.67
C GLN A 189 -17.52 -1.90 -11.67
N GLY A 190 -17.24 -0.61 -11.53
CA GLY A 190 -16.35 -0.05 -10.51
C GLY A 190 -16.80 -0.40 -9.10
N LEU A 191 -18.08 -0.14 -8.78
CA LEU A 191 -18.64 -0.46 -7.47
C LEU A 191 -18.57 -1.97 -7.15
N LYS A 192 -18.96 -2.82 -8.11
CA LYS A 192 -18.95 -4.29 -7.95
C LYS A 192 -17.53 -4.84 -7.80
N SER A 193 -16.57 -4.30 -8.54
CA SER A 193 -15.14 -4.67 -8.44
C SER A 193 -14.56 -4.26 -7.07
N CYS A 194 -14.89 -3.05 -6.61
CA CYS A 194 -14.52 -2.57 -5.28
C CYS A 194 -15.03 -3.47 -4.16
N TYR A 195 -16.31 -3.85 -4.24
CA TYR A 195 -16.93 -4.74 -3.27
C TYR A 195 -16.24 -6.11 -3.21
N ARG A 196 -15.99 -6.74 -4.37
CA ARG A 196 -15.29 -8.03 -4.45
C ARG A 196 -13.90 -7.96 -3.82
N PHE A 197 -13.16 -6.89 -4.11
CA PHE A 197 -11.85 -6.64 -3.55
C PHE A 197 -11.90 -6.51 -2.02
N MET A 198 -12.81 -5.69 -1.50
CA MET A 198 -12.99 -5.53 -0.04
C MET A 198 -13.35 -6.86 0.64
N LYS A 199 -14.31 -7.60 0.08
CA LYS A 199 -14.74 -8.90 0.60
C LYS A 199 -13.58 -9.88 0.69
N ALA A 200 -12.76 -9.93 -0.35
CA ALA A 200 -11.60 -10.79 -0.43
C ALA A 200 -10.52 -10.45 0.60
N ILE A 201 -10.19 -9.16 0.76
CA ILE A 201 -9.24 -8.72 1.78
C ILE A 201 -9.77 -9.03 3.18
N LEU A 202 -11.06 -8.78 3.44
CA LEU A 202 -11.69 -9.04 4.75
C LEU A 202 -11.72 -10.52 5.14
N CYS A 203 -11.69 -11.45 4.18
CA CYS A 203 -11.58 -12.88 4.46
C CYS A 203 -10.27 -13.24 5.18
N HIS A 204 -9.17 -12.55 4.84
CA HIS A 204 -7.85 -12.81 5.42
C HIS A 204 -7.45 -11.78 6.48
N HIS A 205 -7.94 -10.54 6.34
CA HIS A 205 -7.58 -9.38 7.14
C HIS A 205 -8.85 -8.69 7.67
N PRO A 206 -9.51 -9.27 8.68
CA PRO A 206 -10.82 -8.79 9.14
C PRO A 206 -10.78 -7.39 9.76
N ARG A 207 -9.59 -6.87 10.08
CA ARG A 207 -9.37 -5.53 10.67
C ARG A 207 -9.13 -4.44 9.63
N SER A 208 -8.93 -4.78 8.35
CA SER A 208 -8.70 -3.79 7.30
C SER A 208 -9.81 -2.74 7.25
N ARG A 209 -9.39 -1.49 7.08
CA ARG A 209 -10.28 -0.33 6.93
C ARG A 209 -10.21 0.15 5.50
N PHE A 210 -11.37 0.56 4.98
CA PHE A 210 -11.48 1.00 3.61
C PHE A 210 -12.04 2.42 3.50
N GLY A 211 -11.45 3.16 2.58
CA GLY A 211 -11.92 4.41 2.04
C GLY A 211 -12.20 4.29 0.56
N VAL A 212 -13.18 5.03 0.05
CA VAL A 212 -13.46 5.11 -1.37
C VAL A 212 -13.42 6.55 -1.82
N LEU A 213 -12.73 6.75 -2.94
CA LEU A 213 -12.76 7.97 -3.73
C LEU A 213 -13.30 7.61 -5.11
N LEU A 214 -14.40 8.24 -5.49
CA LEU A 214 -14.94 8.05 -6.83
C LEU A 214 -14.14 8.91 -7.82
N CYS A 215 -13.90 8.39 -9.03
CA CYS A 215 -13.19 9.12 -10.07
C CYS A 215 -13.78 8.79 -11.45
N ASP A 216 -14.44 9.77 -12.06
CA ASP A 216 -15.07 9.63 -13.38
C ASP A 216 -14.45 10.58 -14.41
N LYS A 217 -14.69 10.32 -15.69
CA LYS A 217 -14.20 11.18 -16.79
C LYS A 217 -14.92 12.53 -16.85
N GLU A 218 -16.15 12.57 -16.36
CA GLU A 218 -17.00 13.75 -16.34
C GLU A 218 -17.66 13.86 -14.97
N THR A 219 -18.15 15.05 -14.62
CA THR A 219 -18.88 15.26 -13.37
C THR A 219 -20.13 14.38 -13.35
N ALA A 220 -20.16 13.42 -12.44
CA ALA A 220 -21.30 12.53 -12.28
C ALA A 220 -22.29 13.16 -11.29
N TYR A 221 -23.47 13.54 -11.77
CA TYR A 221 -24.54 14.12 -10.93
C TYR A 221 -24.93 13.21 -9.74
N ASN A 222 -24.68 11.90 -9.85
CA ASN A 222 -25.10 10.89 -8.87
C ASN A 222 -23.95 10.28 -8.03
N GLY A 223 -22.74 10.89 -8.02
CA GLY A 223 -21.58 10.30 -7.34
C GLY A 223 -21.84 9.93 -5.86
N GLU A 224 -22.48 10.82 -5.09
CA GLU A 224 -22.81 10.56 -3.69
C GLU A 224 -23.83 9.43 -3.51
N GLU A 225 -24.85 9.35 -4.38
CA GLU A 225 -25.80 8.23 -4.37
C GLU A 225 -25.10 6.90 -4.67
N ARG A 226 -24.23 6.87 -5.69
CA ARG A 226 -23.47 5.67 -6.10
C ARG A 226 -22.57 5.18 -4.98
N PHE A 227 -21.87 6.10 -4.29
CA PHE A 227 -21.13 5.76 -3.08
C PHE A 227 -22.05 5.21 -1.98
N GLY A 228 -23.21 5.84 -1.76
CA GLY A 228 -24.20 5.41 -0.77
C GLY A 228 -24.65 3.95 -0.97
N ARG A 229 -24.88 3.54 -2.22
CA ARG A 229 -25.21 2.15 -2.57
C ARG A 229 -24.08 1.17 -2.23
N LEU A 230 -22.83 1.52 -2.56
CA LEU A 230 -21.69 0.69 -2.18
C LEU A 230 -21.53 0.60 -0.66
N ALA A 231 -21.68 1.72 0.05
CA ALA A 231 -21.59 1.76 1.50
C ALA A 231 -22.70 0.93 2.16
N GLU A 232 -23.92 0.95 1.63
CA GLU A 232 -25.03 0.10 2.05
C GLU A 232 -24.70 -1.39 1.85
N ALA A 233 -24.19 -1.78 0.67
CA ALA A 233 -23.77 -3.16 0.41
C ALA A 233 -22.69 -3.63 1.39
N VAL A 234 -21.64 -2.84 1.58
CA VAL A 234 -20.53 -3.17 2.50
C VAL A 234 -21.03 -3.26 3.94
N THR A 235 -21.95 -2.40 4.35
CA THR A 235 -22.55 -2.45 5.69
C THR A 235 -23.42 -3.69 5.85
N LYS A 236 -24.31 -3.96 4.88
CA LYS A 236 -25.28 -5.05 4.92
C LYS A 236 -24.60 -6.42 4.87
N PHE A 237 -23.68 -6.62 3.92
CA PHE A 237 -23.15 -7.94 3.60
C PHE A 237 -21.77 -8.20 4.22
N LEU A 238 -20.95 -7.18 4.46
CA LEU A 238 -19.60 -7.33 5.05
C LEU A 238 -19.53 -6.86 6.51
N GLY A 239 -20.59 -6.21 7.02
CA GLY A 239 -20.62 -5.72 8.39
C GLY A 239 -19.51 -4.71 8.68
N ARG A 240 -19.16 -3.87 7.70
CA ARG A 240 -18.12 -2.83 7.82
C ARG A 240 -18.68 -1.47 7.44
N LYS A 241 -18.12 -0.41 8.06
CA LYS A 241 -18.40 0.96 7.66
C LYS A 241 -17.40 1.38 6.59
N LEU A 242 -17.90 1.98 5.53
CA LEU A 242 -17.10 2.52 4.45
C LEU A 242 -17.01 4.04 4.59
N LYS A 243 -15.82 4.60 4.40
CA LYS A 243 -15.62 6.05 4.40
C LYS A 243 -15.54 6.58 2.97
N GLY A 244 -16.35 7.57 2.65
CA GLY A 244 -16.28 8.30 1.38
C GLY A 244 -15.32 9.47 1.50
N TYR A 245 -14.48 9.67 0.49
CA TYR A 245 -13.57 10.80 0.39
C TYR A 245 -13.97 11.83 -0.67
N GLY A 246 -15.10 11.60 -1.34
CA GLY A 246 -15.66 12.51 -2.35
C GLY A 246 -15.67 11.91 -3.75
N HIS A 247 -15.78 12.81 -4.73
CA HIS A 247 -15.83 12.50 -6.15
C HIS A 247 -14.81 13.37 -6.88
N LEU A 248 -13.98 12.74 -7.69
CA LEU A 248 -13.02 13.39 -8.56
C LEU A 248 -13.47 13.28 -10.02
N VAL A 249 -13.12 14.31 -10.78
CA VAL A 249 -13.27 14.32 -12.24
C VAL A 249 -11.88 14.28 -12.87
N GLN A 250 -11.69 13.43 -13.87
CA GLN A 250 -10.43 13.35 -14.61
C GLN A 250 -10.25 14.57 -15.53
N ASP A 251 -9.81 15.67 -14.94
CA ASP A 251 -9.55 16.90 -15.67
C ASP A 251 -8.07 17.12 -15.97
N ARG A 252 -7.83 18.16 -16.77
CA ARG A 252 -6.48 18.63 -17.11
C ARG A 252 -5.77 19.34 -15.94
N HIS A 253 -6.49 19.84 -14.93
CA HIS A 253 -5.89 20.53 -13.79
C HIS A 253 -5.11 19.56 -12.89
N LEU A 254 -5.59 18.33 -12.71
CA LEU A 254 -4.86 17.25 -12.05
C LEU A 254 -3.46 17.06 -12.65
N HIS A 255 -3.36 17.06 -13.97
CA HIS A 255 -2.09 16.91 -14.70
C HIS A 255 -1.24 18.20 -14.63
N PHE A 256 -1.84 19.35 -14.90
CA PHE A 256 -1.11 20.63 -14.95
C PHE A 256 -0.51 21.03 -13.60
N SER A 257 -1.15 20.69 -12.49
CA SER A 257 -0.63 20.95 -11.15
C SER A 257 0.72 20.28 -10.94
N LEU A 258 0.80 19.01 -11.31
CA LEU A 258 1.99 18.19 -11.16
C LEU A 258 3.10 18.57 -12.13
N LEU A 259 2.78 18.94 -13.37
CA LEU A 259 3.76 19.48 -14.33
C LEU A 259 4.45 20.76 -13.81
N ARG A 260 3.76 21.53 -12.97
CA ARG A 260 4.31 22.72 -12.30
C ARG A 260 4.95 22.40 -10.95
N GLY A 261 4.97 21.12 -10.56
CA GLY A 261 5.48 20.64 -9.29
C GLY A 261 4.73 21.20 -8.09
N LYS A 262 3.47 21.65 -8.23
CA LYS A 262 2.68 22.32 -7.17
C LYS A 262 1.43 21.49 -6.85
N PRO A 263 1.02 21.38 -5.57
CA PRO A 263 -0.23 20.71 -5.23
C PRO A 263 -1.43 21.38 -5.93
N LEU A 264 -2.34 20.60 -6.51
CA LEU A 264 -3.55 21.09 -7.17
C LEU A 264 -4.33 22.04 -6.25
N CYS A 265 -4.45 21.69 -4.97
CA CYS A 265 -5.08 22.46 -3.90
C CYS A 265 -4.61 23.92 -3.81
N ARG A 266 -3.39 24.22 -4.29
CA ARG A 266 -2.79 25.57 -4.26
C ARG A 266 -2.85 26.28 -5.60
N MET A 267 -2.82 25.53 -6.69
CA MET A 267 -2.85 26.10 -8.03
C MET A 267 -4.27 26.52 -8.42
N ALA A 268 -5.28 25.76 -8.00
CA ALA A 268 -6.67 25.95 -8.41
C ALA A 268 -7.61 25.80 -7.20
N VAL A 269 -7.62 26.76 -6.27
CA VAL A 269 -8.39 26.67 -5.01
C VAL A 269 -9.90 26.50 -5.23
N LYS A 270 -10.44 26.99 -6.35
CA LYS A 270 -11.86 26.87 -6.71
C LYS A 270 -12.20 25.58 -7.44
N ASP A 271 -11.21 24.76 -7.77
CA ASP A 271 -11.39 23.50 -8.46
C ASP A 271 -11.99 22.45 -7.52
N GLU A 272 -12.92 21.64 -8.03
CA GLU A 272 -13.62 20.63 -7.22
C GLU A 272 -12.64 19.55 -6.75
N ASN A 273 -11.73 19.10 -7.62
CA ASN A 273 -10.71 18.10 -7.27
C ASN A 273 -9.75 18.65 -6.21
N ALA A 274 -9.39 19.93 -6.30
CA ALA A 274 -8.58 20.62 -5.29
C ALA A 274 -9.22 20.59 -3.90
N GLN A 275 -10.53 20.85 -3.82
CA GLN A 275 -11.26 20.85 -2.55
C GLN A 275 -11.34 19.45 -1.96
N VAL A 276 -11.69 18.45 -2.79
CA VAL A 276 -11.75 17.04 -2.40
C VAL A 276 -10.40 16.55 -1.87
N LEU A 277 -9.31 16.84 -2.57
CA LEU A 277 -7.94 16.50 -2.13
C LEU A 277 -7.57 17.18 -0.80
N ALA A 278 -7.91 18.46 -0.63
CA ALA A 278 -7.61 19.21 0.59
C ALA A 278 -8.40 18.69 1.80
N GLU A 279 -9.67 18.33 1.61
CA GLU A 279 -10.52 17.73 2.64
C GLU A 279 -10.07 16.32 2.98
N MET A 280 -9.72 15.52 1.98
CA MET A 280 -9.15 14.19 2.16
C MET A 280 -7.85 14.25 2.96
N ALA A 281 -6.91 15.12 2.59
CA ALA A 281 -5.67 15.32 3.32
C ALA A 281 -5.93 15.70 4.79
N LYS A 282 -6.89 16.61 5.05
CA LYS A 282 -7.30 16.97 6.41
C LYS A 282 -7.83 15.74 7.17
N SER A 283 -8.73 15.00 6.55
CA SER A 283 -9.39 13.83 7.12
C SER A 283 -8.40 12.72 7.49
N LEU A 284 -7.40 12.45 6.63
CA LEU A 284 -6.34 11.47 6.90
C LEU A 284 -5.44 11.92 8.08
N LEU A 285 -5.17 13.22 8.19
CA LEU A 285 -4.39 13.78 9.29
C LEU A 285 -5.13 13.78 10.64
N GLU A 286 -6.46 13.86 10.64
CA GLU A 286 -7.29 13.83 11.85
C GLU A 286 -7.61 12.42 12.35
N GLN A 287 -7.50 11.40 11.49
CA GLN A 287 -7.72 10.02 11.88
C GLN A 287 -6.79 9.60 13.03
N SER A 288 -7.35 9.16 14.15
CA SER A 288 -6.58 8.46 15.17
C SER A 288 -6.23 7.06 14.64
N THR A 289 -4.99 6.85 14.24
CA THR A 289 -4.48 5.50 13.97
C THR A 289 -4.24 4.82 15.31
N LYS A 290 -5.19 3.97 15.73
CA LYS A 290 -5.01 3.09 16.91
C LYS A 290 -4.12 1.88 16.61
N GLU A 291 -3.78 1.67 15.34
CA GLU A 291 -3.06 0.51 14.85
C GLU A 291 -1.57 0.78 14.72
N ALA A 292 -0.83 -0.31 14.87
CA ALA A 292 0.60 -0.28 15.03
C ALA A 292 1.27 -0.07 13.66
N PRO A 293 2.30 0.79 13.55
CA PRO A 293 3.03 1.09 12.32
C PRO A 293 3.59 -0.15 11.63
N LEU A 294 4.09 0.01 10.38
CA LEU A 294 4.67 -1.09 9.62
C LEU A 294 5.77 -1.83 10.39
N HIS A 295 6.53 -1.11 11.21
CA HIS A 295 7.56 -1.71 12.05
C HIS A 295 7.05 -2.50 13.26
N ASP A 296 5.82 -2.29 13.70
CA ASP A 296 5.18 -3.07 14.77
C ASP A 296 4.49 -4.33 14.22
N LEU A 297 4.12 -4.36 12.93
CA LEU A 297 3.74 -5.59 12.22
C LEU A 297 4.87 -6.63 12.21
N LEU A 298 6.15 -6.21 12.26
CA LEU A 298 7.29 -7.11 12.44
C LEU A 298 7.35 -7.76 13.83
N ARG A 299 6.69 -7.16 14.82
CA ARG A 299 6.73 -7.58 16.23
C ARG A 299 5.52 -8.43 16.62
N SER A 300 4.44 -8.40 15.85
CA SER A 300 3.22 -9.14 16.14
C SER A 300 3.34 -10.63 15.76
N SER A 301 2.33 -11.42 16.13
CA SER A 301 2.18 -12.85 15.81
C SER A 301 2.28 -13.20 14.32
N ASN A 302 2.31 -12.19 13.43
CA ASN A 302 2.51 -12.32 11.99
C ASN A 302 3.98 -12.48 11.58
N ARG A 303 4.93 -12.56 12.52
CA ARG A 303 6.36 -12.78 12.23
C ARG A 303 6.60 -14.04 11.39
N GLN A 304 5.80 -15.10 11.56
CA GLN A 304 5.89 -16.32 10.74
C GLN A 304 5.44 -16.08 9.30
N LEU A 305 4.29 -15.44 9.08
CA LEU A 305 3.81 -15.02 7.75
C LEU A 305 4.82 -14.08 7.07
N PHE A 306 5.41 -13.15 7.83
CA PHE A 306 6.44 -12.26 7.33
C PHE A 306 7.70 -13.03 6.92
N VAL A 307 8.21 -13.91 7.78
CA VAL A 307 9.35 -14.79 7.45
C VAL A 307 9.04 -15.67 6.25
N GLU A 308 7.81 -16.18 6.13
CA GLU A 308 7.35 -16.99 5.01
C GLU A 308 7.31 -16.19 3.71
N VAL A 309 6.71 -15.00 3.68
CA VAL A 309 6.70 -14.09 2.51
C VAL A 309 8.09 -13.60 2.15
N LEU A 310 8.96 -13.37 3.14
CA LEU A 310 10.36 -13.08 2.87
C LEU A 310 11.07 -14.30 2.26
N SER A 311 10.72 -15.52 2.67
CA SER A 311 11.43 -16.75 2.27
C SER A 311 10.84 -17.42 1.03
N THR A 312 9.64 -17.05 0.59
CA THR A 312 9.04 -17.56 -0.65
C THR A 312 9.60 -16.78 -1.85
N PRO A 313 10.21 -17.45 -2.84
CA PRO A 313 10.45 -16.81 -4.13
C PRO A 313 9.10 -16.42 -4.73
N PRO A 314 8.98 -15.27 -5.43
CA PRO A 314 7.72 -14.93 -6.08
C PRO A 314 7.32 -16.05 -7.04
N ALA A 315 6.08 -16.51 -6.89
CA ALA A 315 5.53 -17.60 -7.69
C ALA A 315 5.66 -17.30 -9.20
N LEU A 316 5.89 -18.35 -10.00
CA LEU A 316 5.98 -18.26 -11.47
C LEU A 316 4.68 -17.74 -12.12
N GLU A 317 3.55 -17.94 -11.43
CA GLU A 317 2.25 -17.39 -11.78
C GLU A 317 1.94 -16.25 -10.81
N VAL A 318 1.55 -15.08 -11.33
CA VAL A 318 1.00 -13.99 -10.50
C VAL A 318 -0.24 -14.56 -9.82
N PRO A 319 -0.26 -14.71 -8.49
CA PRO A 319 -1.47 -15.15 -7.82
C PRO A 319 -2.54 -14.10 -8.14
N VAL A 320 -3.64 -14.52 -8.76
CA VAL A 320 -4.78 -13.62 -8.93
C VAL A 320 -5.22 -13.21 -7.53
N LEU A 321 -5.39 -11.90 -7.28
CA LEU A 321 -6.01 -11.42 -6.03
C LEU A 321 -7.24 -12.28 -5.75
N PRO A 322 -7.48 -12.72 -4.50
CA PRO A 322 -8.70 -13.46 -4.20
C PRO A 322 -9.88 -12.67 -4.78
N SER A 323 -10.50 -13.18 -5.84
CA SER A 323 -11.74 -12.63 -6.35
C SER A 323 -12.82 -13.33 -5.55
N ALA A 324 -13.27 -12.70 -4.46
CA ALA A 324 -14.37 -13.26 -3.70
C ALA A 324 -15.59 -13.32 -4.63
N SER A 325 -16.13 -14.53 -4.82
CA SER A 325 -17.38 -14.70 -5.54
C SER A 325 -18.50 -13.97 -4.80
N LEU A 326 -19.40 -13.39 -5.58
CA LEU A 326 -20.61 -12.81 -5.02
C LEU A 326 -21.63 -13.92 -4.76
N SER A 327 -22.37 -13.81 -3.66
CA SER A 327 -23.56 -14.61 -3.45
C SER A 327 -24.65 -14.15 -4.42
N ARG A 328 -25.66 -14.99 -4.67
CA ARG A 328 -26.81 -14.62 -5.52
C ARG A 328 -27.51 -13.35 -5.04
N GLU A 329 -27.59 -13.14 -3.74
CA GLU A 329 -28.22 -11.94 -3.16
C GLU A 329 -27.36 -10.70 -3.43
N GLU A 330 -26.04 -10.80 -3.30
CA GLU A 330 -25.12 -9.71 -3.61
C GLU A 330 -25.13 -9.39 -5.12
N GLU A 331 -25.15 -10.40 -5.99
CA GLU A 331 -25.30 -10.20 -7.44
C GLU A 331 -26.59 -9.46 -7.76
N THR A 332 -27.72 -9.95 -7.22
CA THR A 332 -29.04 -9.31 -7.41
C THR A 332 -29.04 -7.86 -6.93
N TYR A 333 -28.34 -7.55 -5.84
CA TYR A 333 -28.23 -6.18 -5.33
C TYR A 333 -27.50 -5.26 -6.32
N PHE A 334 -26.34 -5.65 -6.83
CA PHE A 334 -25.58 -4.85 -7.80
C PHE A 334 -26.28 -4.76 -9.17
N ASP A 335 -26.99 -5.80 -9.58
CA ASP A 335 -27.74 -5.78 -10.83
C ASP A 335 -28.90 -4.77 -10.76
N ARG A 336 -29.52 -4.58 -9.58
CA ARG A 336 -30.52 -3.52 -9.37
C ARG A 336 -29.92 -2.11 -9.47
N ILE A 337 -28.69 -1.92 -8.99
CA ILE A 337 -27.96 -0.64 -9.11
C ILE A 337 -27.65 -0.30 -10.57
N SER A 338 -27.46 -1.32 -11.41
CA SER A 338 -27.18 -1.12 -12.85
C SER A 338 -28.37 -0.60 -13.64
N VAL A 339 -29.60 -0.83 -13.16
CA VAL A 339 -30.86 -0.53 -13.86
C VAL A 339 -31.45 0.83 -13.44
N SER A 340 -30.99 1.40 -12.33
CA SER A 340 -31.37 2.72 -11.80
C SER A 340 -30.40 3.84 -12.20
#